data_AF-A0A561V8B9-F1
#
_entry.id   AF-A0A561V8B9-F1
#
_cell.length_a   1.000
_cell.length_b   1.000
_cell.length_c   1.000
_cell.angle_alpha   90.00
_cell.angle_beta   90.00
_cell.angle_gamma   90.00
#
_symmetry.space_group_name_H-M   'P 1'
#
loop_
_entity.id
_entity.type
_entity.pdbx_description
1 polymer ?
#
loop_
_entity_poly.entity_id
_entity_poly.type
_entity_poly.pdbx_seq_one_letter_code
_entity_poly.pdbx_strand_id
1 'polypeptide(L)'
;MSDLRRMIALNALAWEFFAEQDDRTIDALVSGAMGLSLSAPAENVRAEADRVEPRGEAKTSGGLAELSSEDERRAHLINAGLSVKELKELAKQNGFTGYSKLSRDRLLDLLASGSPKPVPPPKEPERDDTATDPRAEAIGARLRETETEEEGMLYLDSLRLNRESLLAVAAALGLTRVNRLSLRKLKRRVLKQAIGARRKYAGLREW
;
A
#
# COMPACT_ATOMS: atom_id res chain seq x y z
N MET A 1 15.22 -26.28 -17.78
CA MET A 1 16.60 -26.63 -18.21
C MET A 1 17.36 -25.44 -18.85
N SER A 2 16.69 -24.40 -19.33
CA SER A 2 17.31 -23.18 -19.88
C SER A 2 18.11 -22.36 -18.86
N ASP A 3 17.61 -22.29 -17.63
CA ASP A 3 18.14 -21.33 -16.65
C ASP A 3 19.47 -21.79 -16.07
N LEU A 4 19.66 -23.10 -15.90
CA LEU A 4 20.93 -23.68 -15.50
C LEU A 4 22.02 -23.41 -16.54
N ARG A 5 21.71 -23.52 -17.84
CA ARG A 5 22.65 -23.23 -18.92
C ARG A 5 23.03 -21.75 -18.97
N ARG A 6 22.05 -20.84 -18.74
CA ARG A 6 22.31 -19.39 -18.65
C ARG A 6 23.19 -19.04 -17.45
N MET A 7 22.94 -19.66 -16.29
CA MET A 7 23.78 -19.47 -15.10
C MET A 7 25.21 -19.96 -15.32
N ILE A 8 25.39 -21.12 -15.97
CA ILE A 8 26.73 -21.64 -16.29
C ILE A 8 27.46 -20.71 -17.26
N ALA A 9 26.78 -20.23 -18.31
CA ALA A 9 27.37 -19.29 -19.26
C ALA A 9 27.76 -17.95 -18.61
N LEU A 10 26.90 -17.42 -17.74
CA LEU A 10 27.18 -16.17 -17.03
C LEU A 10 28.34 -16.32 -16.03
N ASN A 11 28.43 -17.47 -15.37
CA ASN A 11 29.56 -17.78 -14.48
C ASN A 11 30.88 -17.87 -15.28
N ALA A 12 30.88 -18.54 -16.43
CA ALA A 12 32.05 -18.62 -17.29
C ALA A 12 32.55 -17.24 -17.76
N LEU A 13 31.63 -16.37 -18.19
CA LEU A 13 31.96 -15.00 -18.61
C LEU A 13 32.53 -14.15 -17.45
N ALA A 14 32.01 -14.33 -16.24
CA ALA A 14 32.54 -13.64 -15.07
C ALA A 14 34.00 -14.04 -14.80
N TRP A 15 34.32 -15.33 -14.89
CA TRP A 15 35.70 -15.82 -14.70
C TRP A 15 36.65 -15.36 -15.80
N GLU A 16 36.21 -15.33 -17.05
CA GLU A 16 36.99 -14.81 -18.17
C GLU A 16 37.32 -13.32 -17.97
N PHE A 17 36.33 -12.51 -17.57
CA PHE A 17 36.54 -11.11 -17.24
C PHE A 17 37.58 -10.93 -16.12
N PHE A 18 37.49 -11.70 -15.03
CA PHE A 18 38.44 -11.61 -13.93
C PHE A 18 39.85 -12.07 -14.30
N ALA A 19 39.99 -12.99 -15.26
CA ALA A 19 41.31 -13.42 -15.74
C ALA A 19 42.05 -12.33 -16.52
N GLU A 20 41.32 -11.35 -17.10
CA GLU A 20 41.90 -10.24 -17.86
C GLU A 20 42.19 -8.99 -17.02
N GLN A 21 41.71 -8.91 -15.77
CA GLN A 21 41.96 -7.76 -14.90
C GLN A 21 43.28 -7.89 -14.13
N ASP A 22 43.92 -6.76 -13.87
CA ASP A 22 45.08 -6.69 -13.00
C ASP A 22 44.69 -6.71 -11.51
N ASP A 23 45.60 -7.17 -10.65
CA ASP A 23 45.37 -7.32 -9.20
C ASP A 23 44.87 -6.03 -8.54
N ARG A 24 45.34 -4.87 -9.03
CA ARG A 24 44.92 -3.55 -8.52
C ARG A 24 43.44 -3.26 -8.78
N THR A 25 42.93 -3.64 -9.94
CA THR A 25 41.51 -3.47 -10.28
C THR A 25 40.65 -4.41 -9.44
N ILE A 26 41.12 -5.63 -9.18
CA ILE A 26 40.44 -6.57 -8.30
C ILE A 26 40.36 -6.02 -6.87
N ASP A 27 41.46 -5.51 -6.32
CA ASP A 27 41.50 -4.89 -4.98
C ASP A 27 40.60 -3.64 -4.89
N ALA A 28 40.55 -2.82 -5.94
CA ALA A 28 39.65 -1.68 -6.03
C ALA A 28 38.17 -2.10 -6.03
N LEU A 29 37.85 -3.24 -6.66
CA LEU A 29 36.50 -3.79 -6.67
C LEU A 29 36.10 -4.34 -5.29
N VAL A 30 36.98 -5.08 -4.64
CA VAL A 30 36.75 -5.69 -3.32
C VAL A 30 36.62 -4.64 -2.23
N SER A 31 37.41 -3.57 -2.31
CA SER A 31 37.32 -2.42 -1.39
C SER A 31 36.11 -1.53 -1.63
N GLY A 32 35.38 -1.71 -2.74
CA GLY A 32 34.26 -0.87 -3.14
C GLY A 32 34.67 0.51 -3.67
N ALA A 33 35.96 0.73 -3.95
CA ALA A 33 36.44 1.93 -4.62
C ALA A 33 36.00 1.97 -6.10
N MET A 34 35.77 0.80 -6.70
CA MET A 34 35.18 0.64 -8.02
C MET A 34 33.92 -0.23 -7.96
N GLY A 35 32.92 0.10 -8.78
CA GLY A 35 31.70 -0.68 -8.97
C GLY A 35 31.58 -1.18 -10.40
N LEU A 36 31.14 -2.42 -10.58
CA LEU A 36 30.77 -2.95 -11.90
C LEU A 36 29.37 -2.46 -12.25
N SER A 37 29.23 -1.83 -13.42
CA SER A 37 27.94 -1.51 -14.01
C SER A 37 27.73 -2.42 -15.22
N LEU A 38 26.64 -3.19 -15.22
CA LEU A 38 26.25 -4.01 -16.36
C LEU A 38 25.63 -3.08 -17.42
N SER A 39 26.42 -2.72 -18.42
CA SER A 39 25.87 -2.13 -19.64
C SER A 39 25.34 -3.27 -20.50
N ALA A 40 24.02 -3.33 -20.68
CA ALA A 40 23.45 -4.25 -21.66
C ALA A 40 24.08 -3.94 -23.03
N PRO A 41 24.47 -4.96 -23.82
CA PRO A 41 25.12 -4.73 -25.10
C PRO A 41 24.20 -3.87 -25.96
N ALA A 42 24.65 -2.65 -26.24
CA ALA A 42 23.99 -1.74 -27.15
C ALA A 42 24.02 -2.39 -28.54
N GLU A 43 22.91 -3.04 -28.93
CA GLU A 43 22.62 -3.26 -30.33
C GLU A 43 22.51 -1.89 -31.01
N ASN A 44 23.64 -1.46 -31.56
CA ASN A 44 23.76 -0.78 -32.83
C ASN A 44 22.70 0.30 -33.13
N VAL A 45 22.79 1.45 -32.46
CA VAL A 45 22.30 2.72 -33.03
C VAL A 45 23.49 3.66 -33.15
N ARG A 46 24.12 3.59 -34.32
CA ARG A 46 25.14 4.53 -34.77
C ARG A 46 24.44 5.60 -35.61
N ALA A 47 24.14 6.75 -35.01
CA ALA A 47 23.97 8.03 -35.70
C ALA A 47 23.98 9.19 -34.69
N GLU A 48 25.14 9.84 -34.57
CA GLU A 48 25.27 11.28 -34.84
C GLU A 48 24.15 12.23 -34.34
N ALA A 49 24.40 12.90 -33.20
CA ALA A 49 23.92 14.26 -32.88
C ALA A 49 24.62 14.65 -31.56
N ASP A 50 25.72 15.39 -31.59
CA ASP A 50 25.75 16.85 -31.70
C ASP A 50 24.71 17.54 -30.79
N ARG A 51 25.21 18.03 -29.65
CA ARG A 51 24.87 19.30 -29.00
C ARG A 51 23.38 19.70 -29.03
N VAL A 52 22.65 19.38 -27.97
CA VAL A 52 21.35 20.02 -27.67
C VAL A 52 21.40 20.69 -26.31
N GLU A 53 21.20 22.00 -26.37
CA GLU A 53 21.08 22.94 -25.26
C GLU A 53 19.95 22.57 -24.28
N PRO A 54 20.03 23.04 -23.03
CA PRO A 54 18.92 22.91 -22.09
C PRO A 54 17.81 23.90 -22.43
N ARG A 55 16.58 23.50 -22.11
CA ARG A 55 15.44 24.39 -21.82
C ARG A 55 14.56 24.77 -23.03
N GLY A 56 13.67 23.85 -23.38
CA GLY A 56 12.43 24.12 -24.10
C GLY A 56 11.25 23.54 -23.31
N GLU A 57 10.30 24.39 -22.97
CA GLU A 57 9.12 24.09 -22.16
C GLU A 57 8.35 22.87 -22.68
N ALA A 58 8.15 21.90 -21.79
CA ALA A 58 7.51 20.61 -22.09
C ALA A 58 6.03 20.77 -22.46
N LYS A 59 5.75 20.93 -23.76
CA LYS A 59 4.45 20.63 -24.36
C LYS A 59 4.33 19.11 -24.58
N THR A 60 4.21 18.31 -23.51
CA THR A 60 4.11 16.84 -23.61
C THR A 60 2.70 16.28 -23.39
N SER A 61 1.70 17.12 -23.12
CA SER A 61 0.34 16.64 -22.83
C SER A 61 -0.42 16.11 -24.04
N GLY A 62 -0.04 16.46 -25.27
CA GLY A 62 -0.78 16.08 -26.50
C GLY A 62 -0.46 14.68 -27.05
N GLY A 63 0.78 14.20 -26.93
CA GLY A 63 1.24 13.00 -27.66
C GLY A 63 0.94 11.65 -27.00
N LEU A 64 0.55 11.62 -25.71
CA LEU A 64 0.30 10.37 -25.00
C LEU A 64 -0.98 9.65 -25.47
N ALA A 65 -1.91 10.37 -26.09
CA ALA A 65 -3.16 9.80 -26.61
C ALA A 65 -2.99 9.12 -27.97
N GLU A 66 -1.91 9.40 -28.70
CA GLU A 66 -1.64 8.83 -30.04
C GLU A 66 -0.93 7.47 -29.98
N LEU A 67 -0.29 7.16 -28.85
CA LEU A 67 0.38 5.87 -28.63
C LEU A 67 -0.65 4.78 -28.30
N SER A 68 -0.74 3.78 -29.16
CA SER A 68 -1.78 2.75 -29.12
C SER A 68 -1.57 1.69 -28.04
N SER A 69 -0.31 1.47 -27.61
CA SER A 69 0.04 0.45 -26.62
C SER A 69 0.43 1.04 -25.26
N GLU A 70 0.05 0.35 -24.17
CA GLU A 70 0.47 0.70 -22.81
C GLU A 70 2.00 0.63 -22.66
N ASP A 71 2.64 -0.35 -23.27
CA ASP A 71 4.09 -0.54 -23.19
C ASP A 71 4.85 0.58 -23.91
N GLU A 72 4.33 1.05 -25.05
CA GLU A 72 4.89 2.19 -25.79
C GLU A 72 4.78 3.49 -24.98
N ARG A 73 3.61 3.71 -24.33
CA ARG A 73 3.41 4.86 -23.43
C ARG A 73 4.36 4.82 -22.25
N ARG A 74 4.56 3.64 -21.65
CA ARG A 74 5.51 3.44 -20.54
C ARG A 74 6.95 3.70 -20.97
N ALA A 75 7.37 3.16 -22.11
CA ALA A 75 8.70 3.39 -22.67
C ALA A 75 8.95 4.87 -22.97
N HIS A 76 7.96 5.56 -23.56
CA HIS A 76 8.04 6.99 -23.83
C HIS A 76 8.22 7.80 -22.53
N LEU A 77 7.45 7.50 -21.47
CA LEU A 77 7.58 8.18 -20.17
C LEU A 77 8.91 7.91 -19.47
N ILE A 78 9.47 6.71 -19.63
CA ILE A 78 10.81 6.37 -19.12
C ILE A 78 11.88 7.16 -19.87
N ASN A 79 11.81 7.17 -21.20
CA ASN A 79 12.76 7.88 -22.08
C ASN A 79 12.70 9.40 -21.89
N ALA A 80 11.51 9.94 -21.57
CA ALA A 80 11.34 11.35 -21.25
C ALA A 80 12.05 11.77 -19.94
N GLY A 81 12.51 10.82 -19.12
CA GLY A 81 13.34 11.11 -17.95
C GLY A 81 12.63 11.89 -16.83
N LEU A 82 11.31 11.99 -16.87
CA LEU A 82 10.52 12.85 -15.98
C LEU A 82 10.76 12.54 -14.49
N SER A 83 10.81 13.58 -13.67
CA SER A 83 10.89 13.47 -12.22
C SER A 83 9.55 13.00 -11.62
N VAL A 84 9.59 12.48 -10.38
CA VAL A 84 8.36 12.07 -9.66
C VAL A 84 7.39 13.25 -9.48
N LYS A 85 7.90 14.48 -9.39
CA LYS A 85 7.07 15.69 -9.27
C LYS A 85 6.30 15.95 -10.57
N GLU A 86 6.97 15.88 -11.72
CA GLU A 86 6.36 16.07 -13.04
C GLU A 86 5.37 14.95 -13.37
N LEU A 87 5.69 13.70 -13.03
CA LEU A 87 4.75 12.57 -13.16
C LEU A 87 3.48 12.78 -12.33
N LYS A 88 3.59 13.36 -11.13
CA LYS A 88 2.43 13.71 -10.30
C LYS A 88 1.63 14.87 -10.88
N GLU A 89 2.28 15.86 -11.48
CA GLU A 89 1.60 16.96 -12.17
C GLU A 89 0.86 16.46 -13.41
N LEU A 90 1.45 15.57 -14.20
CA LEU A 90 0.77 14.90 -15.32
C LEU A 90 -0.41 14.05 -14.83
N ALA A 91 -0.26 13.29 -13.75
CA ALA A 91 -1.36 12.52 -13.16
C ALA A 91 -2.51 13.43 -12.70
N LYS A 92 -2.18 14.62 -12.15
CA LYS A 92 -3.16 15.64 -11.77
C LYS A 92 -3.88 16.22 -12.98
N GLN A 93 -3.15 16.56 -14.04
CA GLN A 93 -3.72 17.08 -15.29
C GLN A 93 -4.66 16.07 -15.95
N ASN A 94 -4.35 14.78 -15.85
CA ASN A 94 -5.18 13.68 -16.34
C ASN A 94 -6.32 13.27 -15.38
N GLY A 95 -6.52 13.97 -14.26
CA GLY A 95 -7.63 13.72 -13.34
C GLY A 95 -7.50 12.47 -12.47
N PHE A 96 -6.31 11.87 -12.37
CA PHE A 96 -6.09 10.74 -11.45
C PHE A 96 -6.15 11.21 -10.00
N THR A 97 -6.56 10.34 -9.07
CA THR A 97 -6.57 10.61 -7.62
C THR A 97 -5.79 9.53 -6.87
N GLY A 98 -5.40 9.78 -5.61
CA GLY A 98 -4.65 8.80 -4.80
C GLY A 98 -3.18 8.59 -5.18
N TYR A 99 -2.66 9.34 -6.15
CA TYR A 99 -1.30 9.20 -6.67
C TYR A 99 -0.19 9.72 -5.73
N SER A 100 -0.54 10.42 -4.65
CA SER A 100 0.43 11.09 -3.76
C SER A 100 1.39 10.12 -3.07
N LYS A 101 0.94 8.90 -2.80
CA LYS A 101 1.68 7.83 -2.11
C LYS A 101 2.30 6.78 -3.03
N LEU A 102 2.12 6.91 -4.35
CA LEU A 102 2.64 5.94 -5.32
C LEU A 102 4.14 6.15 -5.57
N SER A 103 4.86 5.05 -5.75
CA SER A 103 6.25 5.06 -6.22
C SER A 103 6.32 5.49 -7.70
N ARG A 104 7.52 5.84 -8.17
CA ARG A 104 7.75 6.22 -9.58
C ARG A 104 7.20 5.18 -10.56
N ASP A 105 7.50 3.90 -10.34
CA ASP A 105 7.05 2.83 -11.24
C ASP A 105 5.54 2.70 -11.27
N ARG A 106 4.89 2.78 -10.10
CA ARG A 106 3.43 2.75 -10.01
C ARG A 106 2.76 3.96 -10.65
N LEU A 107 3.42 5.13 -10.65
CA LEU A 107 2.95 6.32 -11.37
C LEU A 107 3.08 6.12 -12.89
N LEU A 108 4.17 5.51 -13.36
CA LEU A 108 4.38 5.21 -14.77
C LEU A 108 3.33 4.21 -15.28
N ASP A 109 3.09 3.12 -14.55
CA ASP A 109 2.08 2.13 -14.92
C ASP A 109 0.66 2.76 -14.94
N LEU A 110 0.36 3.62 -13.96
CA LEU A 110 -0.92 4.31 -13.87
C LEU A 110 -1.12 5.29 -15.04
N LEU A 111 -0.10 6.06 -15.41
CA LEU A 111 -0.16 6.95 -16.57
C LEU A 111 -0.19 6.18 -17.90
N ALA A 112 0.52 5.06 -18.01
CA ALA A 112 0.57 4.21 -19.19
C ALA A 112 -0.77 3.48 -19.46
N SER A 113 -1.54 3.18 -18.40
CA SER A 113 -2.87 2.56 -18.52
C SER A 113 -3.92 3.46 -19.18
N GLY A 114 -3.64 4.76 -19.34
CA GLY A 114 -4.40 5.69 -20.20
C GLY A 114 -5.84 6.00 -19.78
N SER A 115 -6.36 5.32 -18.76
CA SER A 115 -7.73 5.51 -18.29
C SER A 115 -7.68 6.07 -16.88
N PRO A 116 -8.14 7.32 -16.63
CA PRO A 116 -8.46 7.74 -15.28
C PRO A 116 -9.50 6.74 -14.78
N LYS A 117 -9.05 5.77 -13.98
CA LYS A 117 -9.91 4.70 -13.45
C LYS A 117 -11.12 5.43 -12.87
N PRO A 118 -12.33 5.27 -13.45
CA PRO A 118 -13.48 6.03 -13.04
C PRO A 118 -13.58 5.86 -11.54
N VAL A 119 -13.39 6.96 -10.82
CA VAL A 119 -13.52 6.97 -9.37
C VAL A 119 -14.93 6.45 -9.17
N PRO A 120 -15.13 5.23 -8.64
CA PRO A 120 -16.46 4.79 -8.33
C PRO A 120 -17.06 5.90 -7.47
N PRO A 121 -18.27 6.39 -7.78
CA PRO A 121 -18.89 7.46 -7.01
C PRO A 121 -18.71 7.11 -5.54
N PRO A 122 -18.34 8.10 -4.68
CA PRO A 122 -18.00 7.85 -3.29
C PRO A 122 -19.07 6.93 -2.75
N LYS A 123 -18.68 5.68 -2.46
CA LYS A 123 -19.59 4.67 -1.93
C LYS A 123 -20.20 5.35 -0.72
N GLU A 124 -21.46 5.78 -0.85
CA GLU A 124 -22.26 6.19 0.29
C GLU A 124 -22.02 5.09 1.31
N PRO A 125 -21.68 5.42 2.57
CA PRO A 125 -21.45 4.39 3.55
C PRO A 125 -22.73 3.57 3.56
N GLU A 126 -22.66 2.40 2.91
CA GLU A 126 -23.62 1.33 3.04
C GLU A 126 -23.77 1.26 4.55
N ARG A 127 -24.93 1.74 5.02
CA ARG A 127 -25.32 1.51 6.40
C ARG A 127 -25.32 0.01 6.44
N ASP A 128 -24.26 -0.55 7.01
CA ASP A 128 -24.22 -1.94 7.37
C ASP A 128 -25.44 -2.08 8.27
N ASP A 129 -26.54 -2.54 7.67
CA ASP A 129 -27.65 -3.14 8.37
C ASP A 129 -27.08 -4.44 8.94
N THR A 130 -26.14 -4.32 9.90
CA THR A 130 -25.78 -5.40 10.79
C THR A 130 -27.04 -5.65 11.56
N ALA A 131 -27.90 -6.53 11.01
CA ALA A 131 -29.02 -7.10 11.72
C ALA A 131 -28.50 -7.46 13.10
N THR A 132 -28.92 -6.68 14.10
CA THR A 132 -28.36 -6.74 15.43
C THR A 132 -28.57 -8.16 15.92
N ASP A 133 -27.48 -8.90 16.10
CA ASP A 133 -27.57 -10.28 16.56
C ASP A 133 -28.26 -10.24 17.95
N PRO A 134 -29.46 -10.84 18.12
CA PRO A 134 -30.21 -10.76 19.37
C PRO A 134 -29.42 -11.35 20.54
N ARG A 135 -28.51 -12.29 20.25
CA ARG A 135 -27.60 -12.84 21.26
C ARG A 135 -26.55 -11.81 21.70
N ALA A 136 -26.01 -11.04 20.76
CA ALA A 136 -25.05 -9.98 21.07
C ALA A 136 -25.69 -8.86 21.90
N GLU A 137 -26.95 -8.54 21.63
CA GLU A 137 -27.73 -7.59 22.42
C GLU A 137 -28.00 -8.10 23.84
N ALA A 138 -28.40 -9.37 24.00
CA ALA A 138 -28.58 -10.00 25.31
C ALA A 138 -27.28 -10.01 26.13
N ILE A 139 -26.14 -10.32 25.50
CA ILE A 139 -24.82 -10.24 26.15
C ILE A 139 -24.51 -8.79 26.56
N GLY A 140 -24.77 -7.82 25.69
CA GLY A 140 -24.59 -6.40 25.98
C GLY A 140 -25.44 -5.93 27.16
N ALA A 141 -26.70 -6.37 27.24
CA ALA A 141 -27.60 -6.08 28.37
C ALA A 141 -27.04 -6.68 29.67
N ARG A 142 -26.64 -7.95 29.65
CA ARG A 142 -26.05 -8.62 30.82
C ARG A 142 -24.77 -7.94 31.32
N LEU A 143 -23.92 -7.46 30.41
CA LEU A 143 -22.70 -6.70 30.76
C LEU A 143 -23.00 -5.32 31.36
N ARG A 144 -24.18 -4.74 31.13
CA ARG A 144 -24.59 -3.49 31.79
C ARG A 144 -25.03 -3.73 33.23
N GLU A 145 -25.39 -4.96 33.59
CA GLU A 145 -25.79 -5.34 34.95
C GLU A 145 -24.59 -5.61 35.85
N THR A 146 -23.45 -6.05 35.30
CA THR A 146 -22.23 -6.33 36.07
C THR A 146 -21.64 -5.05 36.68
N GLU A 147 -21.18 -5.14 37.93
CA GLU A 147 -20.71 -3.96 38.67
C GLU A 147 -19.24 -3.67 38.43
N THR A 148 -18.43 -4.72 38.25
CA THR A 148 -16.98 -4.62 38.15
C THR A 148 -16.46 -5.07 36.78
N GLU A 149 -15.33 -4.51 36.36
CA GLU A 149 -14.66 -4.92 35.11
C GLU A 149 -14.17 -6.38 35.19
N GLU A 150 -13.83 -6.85 36.39
CA GLU A 150 -13.34 -8.21 36.62
C GLU A 150 -14.44 -9.25 36.43
N GLU A 151 -15.63 -9.04 37.01
CA GLU A 151 -16.81 -9.90 36.79
C GLU A 151 -17.19 -9.95 35.30
N GLY A 152 -17.20 -8.79 34.64
CA GLY A 152 -17.50 -8.71 33.22
C GLY A 152 -16.47 -9.44 32.35
N MET A 153 -15.19 -9.41 32.71
CA MET A 153 -14.16 -10.21 32.02
C MET A 153 -14.38 -11.71 32.22
N LEU A 154 -14.62 -12.16 33.45
CA LEU A 154 -14.89 -13.57 33.75
C LEU A 154 -16.11 -14.09 32.97
N TYR A 155 -17.16 -13.27 32.86
CA TYR A 155 -18.34 -13.60 32.05
C TYR A 155 -18.02 -13.69 30.54
N LEU A 156 -17.24 -12.76 29.99
CA LEU A 156 -16.82 -12.83 28.57
C LEU A 156 -15.92 -14.04 28.28
N ASP A 157 -15.08 -14.43 29.24
CA ASP A 157 -14.18 -15.58 29.12
C ASP A 157 -14.93 -16.91 29.21
N SER A 158 -15.95 -17.02 30.07
CA SER A 158 -16.78 -18.22 30.17
C SER A 158 -17.58 -18.52 28.89
N LEU A 159 -18.01 -17.47 28.18
CA LEU A 159 -18.72 -17.57 26.91
C LEU A 159 -17.82 -17.96 25.72
N ARG A 160 -16.49 -17.94 25.89
CA ARG A 160 -15.48 -18.26 24.86
C ARG A 160 -15.77 -17.58 23.51
N LEU A 161 -16.09 -16.28 23.55
CA LEU A 161 -16.49 -15.54 22.36
C LEU A 161 -15.32 -15.37 21.37
N ASN A 162 -15.62 -15.65 20.10
CA ASN A 162 -14.71 -15.35 18.99
C ASN A 162 -14.66 -13.85 18.70
N ARG A 163 -13.66 -13.42 17.93
CA ARG A 163 -13.46 -12.01 17.57
C ARG A 163 -14.71 -11.40 16.91
N GLU A 164 -15.34 -12.12 16.00
CA GLU A 164 -16.54 -11.66 15.28
C GLU A 164 -17.72 -11.48 16.22
N SER A 165 -17.98 -12.45 17.10
CA SER A 165 -19.02 -12.34 18.13
C SER A 165 -18.77 -11.16 19.07
N LEU A 166 -17.50 -10.88 19.40
CA LEU A 166 -17.13 -9.73 20.22
C LEU A 166 -17.35 -8.39 19.49
N LEU A 167 -17.18 -8.36 18.16
CA LEU A 167 -17.49 -7.20 17.32
C LEU A 167 -19.00 -6.98 17.23
N ALA A 168 -19.81 -8.03 17.13
CA ALA A 168 -21.27 -7.94 17.19
C ALA A 168 -21.74 -7.35 18.53
N VAL A 169 -21.16 -7.80 19.66
CA VAL A 169 -21.44 -7.21 20.98
C VAL A 169 -20.99 -5.74 21.05
N ALA A 170 -19.84 -5.40 20.46
CA ALA A 170 -19.38 -4.02 20.40
C ALA A 170 -20.34 -3.13 19.58
N ALA A 171 -20.84 -3.63 18.45
CA ALA A 171 -21.83 -2.94 17.62
C ALA A 171 -23.16 -2.74 18.38
N ALA A 172 -23.64 -3.77 19.10
CA ALA A 172 -24.83 -3.67 19.95
C ALA A 172 -24.67 -2.64 21.10
N LEU A 173 -23.43 -2.40 21.55
CA LEU A 173 -23.11 -1.34 22.52
C LEU A 173 -22.85 0.04 21.86
N GLY A 174 -23.01 0.17 20.55
CA GLY A 174 -22.81 1.41 19.80
C GLY A 174 -21.34 1.79 19.59
N LEU A 175 -20.40 0.86 19.73
CA LEU A 175 -18.98 1.11 19.50
C LEU A 175 -18.66 1.05 18.00
N THR A 176 -18.17 2.16 17.44
CA THR A 176 -17.71 2.23 16.04
C THR A 176 -16.18 2.13 15.94
N ARG A 177 -15.68 1.78 14.75
CA ARG A 177 -14.24 1.75 14.41
C ARG A 177 -13.39 0.82 15.30
N VAL A 178 -13.98 -0.26 15.79
CA VAL A 178 -13.32 -1.21 16.68
C VAL A 178 -12.57 -2.35 15.97
N ASN A 179 -12.74 -2.52 14.65
CA ASN A 179 -12.13 -3.60 13.87
C ASN A 179 -10.60 -3.69 13.96
N ARG A 180 -9.91 -2.56 14.17
CA ARG A 180 -8.45 -2.48 14.27
C ARG A 180 -7.88 -2.84 15.65
N LEU A 181 -8.73 -3.04 16.66
CA LEU A 181 -8.27 -3.31 18.03
C LEU A 181 -7.85 -4.77 18.16
N SER A 182 -6.84 -5.06 19.01
CA SER A 182 -6.57 -6.43 19.42
C SER A 182 -7.71 -6.96 20.30
N LEU A 183 -7.90 -8.28 20.35
CA LEU A 183 -9.01 -8.90 21.09
C LEU A 183 -9.04 -8.48 22.57
N ARG A 184 -7.86 -8.42 23.23
CA ARG A 184 -7.73 -7.93 24.61
C ARG A 184 -8.17 -6.47 24.77
N LYS A 185 -7.80 -5.59 23.83
CA LYS A 185 -8.22 -4.17 23.85
C LYS A 185 -9.70 -4.02 23.54
N LEU A 186 -10.25 -4.87 22.65
CA LEU A 186 -11.67 -4.89 22.31
C LEU A 186 -12.51 -5.29 23.53
N LYS A 187 -12.15 -6.36 24.24
CA LYS A 187 -12.80 -6.77 25.50
C LYS A 187 -12.85 -5.63 26.52
N ARG A 188 -11.71 -5.00 26.81
CA ARG A 188 -11.64 -3.85 27.72
C ARG A 188 -12.52 -2.68 27.27
N ARG A 189 -12.57 -2.38 25.97
CA ARG A 189 -13.38 -1.28 25.44
C ARG A 189 -14.88 -1.57 25.56
N VAL A 190 -15.29 -2.80 25.26
CA VAL A 190 -16.66 -3.30 25.44
C VAL A 190 -17.10 -3.16 26.90
N LEU A 191 -16.29 -3.64 27.84
CA LEU A 191 -16.59 -3.55 29.28
C LEU A 191 -16.68 -2.10 29.76
N LYS A 192 -15.70 -1.26 29.38
CA LYS A 192 -15.71 0.16 29.75
C LYS A 192 -16.93 0.89 29.23
N GLN A 193 -17.41 0.54 28.03
CA GLN A 193 -18.61 1.12 27.46
C GLN A 193 -19.87 0.65 28.21
N ALA A 194 -19.99 -0.64 28.48
CA ALA A 194 -21.14 -1.22 29.17
C ALA A 194 -21.29 -0.69 30.61
N ILE A 195 -20.20 -0.72 31.39
CA ILE A 195 -20.18 -0.26 32.79
C ILE A 195 -20.22 1.27 32.86
N GLY A 196 -19.50 1.96 31.97
CA GLY A 196 -19.46 3.42 31.91
C GLY A 196 -20.83 4.04 31.65
N ALA A 197 -21.65 3.41 30.81
CA ALA A 197 -23.04 3.85 30.58
C ALA A 197 -23.85 3.78 31.89
N ARG A 198 -23.84 2.64 32.61
CA ARG A 198 -24.55 2.51 33.89
C ARG A 198 -24.13 3.58 34.90
N ARG A 199 -22.81 3.75 35.10
CA ARG A 199 -22.29 4.72 36.09
C ARG A 199 -22.74 6.16 35.80
N LYS A 200 -22.85 6.52 34.52
CA LYS A 200 -23.39 7.84 34.11
C LYS A 200 -24.86 7.99 34.48
N TYR A 201 -25.68 6.95 34.30
CA TYR A 201 -27.13 7.00 34.59
C TYR A 201 -27.49 6.76 36.05
N ALA A 202 -26.68 6.01 36.81
CA ALA A 202 -26.90 5.81 38.25
C ALA A 202 -26.79 7.13 39.02
N GLY A 203 -25.76 7.94 38.74
CA GLY A 203 -25.62 9.27 39.35
C GLY A 203 -26.71 10.28 38.93
N LEU A 204 -27.44 10.01 37.85
CA LEU A 204 -28.58 10.81 37.39
C LEU A 204 -29.91 10.42 38.05
N ARG A 205 -30.00 9.24 38.71
CA ARG A 205 -31.21 8.80 39.43
C ARG A 205 -31.25 9.24 40.89
N GLU A 206 -30.12 9.69 41.44
CA GLU A 206 -30.01 10.17 42.81
C GLU A 206 -30.24 11.69 42.95
N TRP A 207 -30.50 12.38 41.84
CA TRP A 207 -30.89 13.79 41.78
C TRP A 207 -32.37 13.92 41.43
#